data_AF-A0A955YLT6-F1
#
_entry.id   AF-A0A955YLT6-F1
#
_cell.length_a   1.000
_cell.length_b   1.000
_cell.length_c   1.000
_cell.angle_alpha   90.00
_cell.angle_beta   90.00
_cell.angle_gamma   90.00
#
_symmetry.space_group_name_H-M   'P 1'
#
loop_
_entity.id
_entity.type
_entity.pdbx_description
1 polymer ?
#
loop_
_entity_poly.entity_id
_entity_poly.type
_entity_poly.pdbx_seq_one_letter_code
_entity_poly.pdbx_strand_id
1 'polypeptide(L)'
;MDAQAYPRTTSYLRRLPAGLLSHPQCESKASLYREAVRNLPRPLALDELDPLLAEYVRDPLPMSAWVPEVVNTALYLAIADQVFKDDDAFLAWVSEFSQRVFEAPMYRLLMAVASPQRLASGGERRWANFHTGVDYEIQVLEDGTHSRFGFPSYLYDSLALRATLKAIEAAYRASGARAARAELLNIGATHAEFRVLWYPDGKR
;
A
#
# COMPACT_ATOMS: atom_id res chain seq x y z
N MET A 1 22.75 2.99 -5.72
CA MET A 1 22.16 2.02 -4.79
C MET A 1 22.77 0.65 -5.04
N ASP A 2 23.22 -0.03 -3.98
CA ASP A 2 23.79 -1.39 -4.10
C ASP A 2 22.69 -2.43 -4.37
N ALA A 3 22.85 -3.20 -5.45
CA ALA A 3 21.89 -4.22 -5.85
C ALA A 3 21.89 -5.45 -4.92
N GLN A 4 22.97 -5.68 -4.18
CA GLN A 4 23.04 -6.76 -3.20
C GLN A 4 22.30 -6.39 -1.90
N ALA A 5 22.42 -5.14 -1.45
CA ALA A 5 21.68 -4.62 -0.30
C ALA A 5 20.18 -4.37 -0.60
N TYR A 6 19.83 -3.98 -1.83
CA TYR A 6 18.45 -3.66 -2.23
C TYR A 6 17.96 -4.46 -3.45
N PRO A 7 17.89 -5.80 -3.36
CA PRO A 7 17.58 -6.65 -4.51
C PRO A 7 16.17 -6.43 -5.04
N ARG A 8 15.15 -6.24 -4.19
CA ARG A 8 13.77 -6.03 -4.64
C ARG A 8 13.61 -4.65 -5.26
N THR A 9 14.09 -3.62 -4.58
CA THR A 9 14.02 -2.24 -5.07
C THR A 9 14.72 -2.10 -6.41
N THR A 10 15.93 -2.67 -6.55
CA THR A 10 16.68 -2.64 -7.81
C THR A 10 15.96 -3.39 -8.93
N SER A 11 15.41 -4.57 -8.64
CA SER A 11 14.66 -5.36 -9.62
C SER A 11 13.42 -4.61 -10.13
N TYR A 12 12.68 -3.98 -9.22
CA TYR A 12 11.51 -3.15 -9.55
C TYR A 12 11.90 -1.96 -10.44
N LEU A 13 12.90 -1.17 -10.03
CA LEU A 13 13.31 0.03 -10.79
C LEU A 13 13.81 -0.30 -12.21
N ARG A 14 14.42 -1.47 -12.42
CA ARG A 14 14.85 -1.92 -13.75
C ARG A 14 13.70 -2.26 -14.69
N ARG A 15 12.52 -2.60 -14.17
CA ARG A 15 11.33 -2.87 -15.00
C ARG A 15 10.64 -1.60 -15.47
N LEU A 16 10.91 -0.47 -14.81
CA LEU A 16 10.31 0.81 -15.12
C LEU A 16 11.03 1.52 -16.27
N PRO A 17 10.32 2.19 -17.20
CA PRO A 17 10.92 2.84 -18.37
C PRO A 17 12.00 3.89 -18.06
N ALA A 18 11.83 4.62 -16.95
CA ALA A 18 12.72 5.71 -16.52
C ALA A 18 13.08 5.60 -15.02
N GLY A 19 13.07 4.38 -14.45
CA GLY A 19 13.31 4.16 -13.02
C GLY A 19 12.37 4.98 -12.15
N LEU A 20 12.92 5.69 -11.16
CA LEU A 20 12.16 6.53 -10.21
C LEU A 20 11.34 7.66 -10.85
N LEU A 21 11.70 8.08 -12.06
CA LEU A 21 11.03 9.16 -12.78
C LEU A 21 9.91 8.66 -13.70
N SER A 22 9.56 7.38 -13.63
CA SER A 22 8.52 6.79 -14.46
C SER A 22 7.13 7.20 -14.00
N HIS A 23 6.22 7.38 -14.96
CA HIS A 23 4.79 7.65 -14.73
C HIS A 23 4.54 8.84 -13.79
N PRO A 24 5.07 10.04 -14.11
CA PRO A 24 4.96 11.22 -13.23
C PRO A 24 3.51 11.68 -12.97
N GLN A 25 2.56 11.24 -13.78
CA GLN A 25 1.13 11.49 -13.60
C GLN A 25 0.48 10.61 -12.52
N CYS A 26 1.17 9.58 -12.04
CA CYS A 26 0.69 8.64 -11.03
C CYS A 26 1.26 9.03 -9.66
N GLU A 27 0.39 9.46 -8.75
CA GLU A 27 0.80 9.92 -7.43
C GLU A 27 -0.07 9.32 -6.34
N SER A 28 0.52 9.19 -5.15
CA SER A 28 -0.21 8.89 -3.91
C SER A 28 0.06 9.93 -2.84
N LYS A 29 -0.72 9.90 -1.76
CA LYS A 29 -0.50 10.78 -0.61
C LYS A 29 0.77 10.39 0.11
N ALA A 30 1.58 11.40 0.43
CA ALA A 30 2.80 11.24 1.21
C ALA A 30 2.55 10.59 2.58
N SER A 31 1.34 10.72 3.13
CA SER A 31 0.95 10.02 4.35
C SER A 31 1.20 8.50 4.31
N LEU A 32 1.11 7.86 3.14
CA LEU A 32 1.25 6.40 3.02
C LEU A 32 2.67 5.92 3.34
N TYR A 33 3.70 6.48 2.70
CA TYR A 33 5.09 6.10 3.00
C TYR A 33 5.54 6.67 4.35
N ARG A 34 5.03 7.85 4.74
CA ARG A 34 5.42 8.48 6.00
C ARG A 34 4.95 7.70 7.21
N GLU A 35 3.73 7.16 7.19
CA GLU A 35 3.27 6.27 8.26
C GLU A 35 4.13 5.00 8.32
N ALA A 36 4.51 4.42 7.18
CA ALA A 36 5.43 3.28 7.15
C ALA A 36 6.79 3.62 7.80
N VAL A 37 7.44 4.71 7.38
CA VAL A 37 8.72 5.17 7.92
C VAL A 37 8.62 5.45 9.43
N ARG A 38 7.54 6.10 9.88
CA ARG A 38 7.30 6.43 11.30
C ARG A 38 7.14 5.19 12.18
N ASN A 39 6.60 4.10 11.63
CA ASN A 39 6.32 2.86 12.35
C ASN A 39 7.41 1.80 12.17
N LEU A 40 8.56 2.15 11.59
CA LEU A 40 9.67 1.22 11.44
C LEU A 40 10.19 0.73 12.80
N PRO A 41 10.54 -0.58 12.92
CA PRO A 41 11.14 -1.11 14.14
C PRO A 41 12.55 -0.56 14.40
N ARG A 42 13.22 -0.05 13.35
CA ARG A 42 14.50 0.64 13.41
C ARG A 42 14.64 1.64 12.25
N PRO A 43 15.43 2.71 12.40
CA PRO A 43 15.65 3.66 11.31
C PRO A 43 16.17 2.98 10.04
N LEU A 44 15.74 3.51 8.88
CA LEU A 44 16.27 3.13 7.58
C LEU A 44 17.68 3.72 7.43
N ALA A 45 18.68 2.91 7.07
CA ALA A 45 20.00 3.44 6.74
C ALA A 45 19.96 4.05 5.35
N LEU A 46 20.37 5.33 5.25
CA LEU A 46 20.18 6.14 4.05
C LEU A 46 21.41 6.18 3.14
N ASP A 47 22.58 5.83 3.66
CA ASP A 47 23.86 5.99 2.94
C ASP A 47 23.97 5.10 1.70
N GLU A 48 23.29 3.95 1.70
CA GLU A 48 23.31 2.97 0.61
C GLU A 48 22.06 3.05 -0.29
N LEU A 49 21.05 3.82 0.13
CA LEU A 49 19.80 4.01 -0.60
C LEU A 49 20.01 4.93 -1.81
N ASP A 50 19.12 4.83 -2.81
CA ASP A 50 19.11 5.83 -3.88
C ASP A 50 18.95 7.25 -3.30
N PRO A 51 19.79 8.24 -3.69
CA PRO A 51 19.76 9.58 -3.10
C PRO A 51 18.39 10.25 -3.14
N LEU A 52 17.61 10.01 -4.20
CA LEU A 52 16.28 10.58 -4.37
C LEU A 52 15.30 9.97 -3.35
N LEU A 53 15.37 8.65 -3.12
CA LEU A 53 14.59 7.99 -2.08
C LEU A 53 15.03 8.39 -0.67
N ALA A 54 16.34 8.57 -0.46
CA ALA A 54 16.88 9.01 0.82
C ALA A 54 16.40 10.42 1.18
N GLU A 55 16.19 11.30 0.21
CA GLU A 55 15.65 12.65 0.42
C GLU A 55 14.24 12.59 1.00
N TYR A 56 13.35 11.73 0.48
CA TYR A 56 11.99 11.56 1.02
C TYR A 56 11.95 11.05 2.46
N VAL A 57 13.00 10.37 2.93
CA VAL A 57 13.11 9.92 4.32
C VAL A 57 13.76 11.00 5.20
N ARG A 58 14.79 11.68 4.69
CA ARG A 58 15.54 12.71 5.42
C ARG A 58 14.74 13.99 5.61
N ASP A 59 14.04 14.43 4.56
CA ASP A 59 13.19 15.62 4.55
C ASP A 59 11.79 15.25 4.01
N PRO A 60 10.94 14.63 4.85
CA PRO A 60 9.67 14.08 4.40
C PRO A 60 8.66 15.19 4.05
N LEU A 61 8.04 15.06 2.88
CA LEU A 61 6.97 15.95 2.42
C LEU A 61 5.81 16.03 3.44
N PRO A 62 5.03 17.13 3.48
CA PRO A 62 3.80 17.21 4.29
C PRO A 62 2.86 16.03 4.04
N MET A 63 2.15 15.52 5.07
CA MET A 63 1.28 14.33 4.97
C MET A 63 0.21 14.45 3.87
N SER A 64 -0.27 15.67 3.60
CA SER A 64 -1.28 15.97 2.59
C SER A 64 -0.73 16.14 1.17
N ALA A 65 0.60 16.24 1.01
CA ALA A 65 1.26 16.38 -0.28
C ALA A 65 1.10 15.10 -1.12
N TRP A 66 1.22 15.26 -2.42
CA TRP A 66 1.30 14.16 -3.37
C TRP A 66 2.77 13.78 -3.59
N VAL A 67 3.01 12.49 -3.82
CA VAL A 67 4.32 11.91 -4.11
C VAL A 67 4.17 10.91 -5.27
N PRO A 68 5.14 10.76 -6.17
CA PRO A 68 5.06 9.75 -7.21
C PRO A 68 4.83 8.34 -6.65
N GLU A 69 3.93 7.57 -7.27
CA GLU A 69 3.63 6.20 -6.82
C GLU A 69 4.83 5.27 -6.90
N VAL A 70 5.74 5.54 -7.84
CA VAL A 70 7.01 4.81 -7.96
C VAL A 70 7.89 5.02 -6.72
N VAL A 71 7.90 6.23 -6.16
CA VAL A 71 8.65 6.53 -4.92
C VAL A 71 8.03 5.79 -3.75
N ASN A 72 6.70 5.85 -3.60
CA ASN A 72 5.99 5.13 -2.55
C ASN A 72 6.27 3.61 -2.63
N THR A 73 6.13 3.02 -3.82
CA THR A 73 6.44 1.61 -4.08
C THR A 73 7.89 1.27 -3.75
N ALA A 74 8.84 2.05 -4.25
CA ALA A 74 10.27 1.82 -4.02
C ALA A 74 10.65 1.94 -2.54
N LEU A 75 10.04 2.85 -1.78
CA LEU A 75 10.28 2.96 -0.33
C LEU A 75 9.78 1.73 0.44
N TYR A 76 8.60 1.20 0.12
CA TYR A 76 8.12 -0.04 0.73
C TYR A 76 9.04 -1.22 0.41
N LEU A 77 9.56 -1.32 -0.82
CA LEU A 77 10.53 -2.34 -1.18
C LEU A 77 11.88 -2.16 -0.49
N ALA A 78 12.36 -0.92 -0.34
CA ALA A 78 13.61 -0.63 0.37
C ALA A 78 13.50 -0.97 1.85
N ILE A 79 12.34 -0.71 2.46
CA ILE A 79 12.03 -1.14 3.83
C ILE A 79 12.04 -2.67 3.92
N ALA A 80 11.40 -3.37 2.98
CA ALA A 80 11.39 -4.83 2.96
C ALA A 80 12.81 -5.42 2.83
N ASP A 81 13.63 -4.88 1.91
CA ASP A 81 15.01 -5.30 1.69
C ASP A 81 15.88 -5.09 2.93
N GLN A 82 15.78 -3.92 3.58
CA GLN A 82 16.73 -3.54 4.62
C GLN A 82 16.30 -4.04 6.00
N VAL A 83 15.01 -4.03 6.33
CA VAL A 83 14.53 -4.15 7.72
C VAL A 83 14.05 -5.56 8.05
N PHE A 84 13.52 -6.28 7.06
CA PHE A 84 12.83 -7.55 7.29
C PHE A 84 13.59 -8.72 6.64
N LYS A 85 13.55 -9.87 7.31
CA LYS A 85 14.22 -11.09 6.83
C LYS A 85 13.55 -11.72 5.61
N ASP A 86 12.23 -11.60 5.52
CA ASP A 86 11.38 -12.21 4.50
C ASP A 86 10.10 -11.40 4.30
N ASP A 87 9.39 -11.72 3.21
CA ASP A 87 8.18 -11.03 2.80
C ASP A 87 7.05 -11.18 3.83
N ASP A 88 6.98 -12.33 4.51
CA ASP A 88 5.94 -12.59 5.51
C ASP A 88 6.12 -11.72 6.76
N ALA A 89 7.36 -11.55 7.24
CA ALA A 89 7.67 -10.65 8.35
C ALA A 89 7.36 -9.19 8.00
N PHE A 90 7.68 -8.78 6.77
CA PHE A 90 7.33 -7.45 6.26
C PHE A 90 5.80 -7.25 6.21
N LEU A 91 5.05 -8.17 5.61
CA LEU A 91 3.59 -8.06 5.49
C LEU A 91 2.87 -8.16 6.84
N ALA A 92 3.41 -8.94 7.78
CA ALA A 92 2.91 -8.99 9.16
C ALA A 92 3.08 -7.63 9.86
N TRP A 93 4.25 -7.00 9.72
CA TRP A 93 4.48 -5.64 10.22
C TRP A 93 3.54 -4.62 9.58
N VAL A 94 3.35 -4.67 8.24
CA VAL A 94 2.40 -3.77 7.56
C VAL A 94 0.98 -3.94 8.09
N SER A 95 0.54 -5.19 8.27
CA SER A 95 -0.76 -5.48 8.87
C SER A 95 -0.90 -4.89 10.27
N GLU A 96 0.13 -5.03 11.11
CA GLU A 96 0.11 -4.56 12.49
C GLU A 96 0.02 -3.03 12.58
N PHE A 97 0.88 -2.29 11.88
CA PHE A 97 0.84 -0.82 11.95
C PHE A 97 -0.41 -0.27 11.26
N SER A 98 -0.87 -0.88 10.16
CA SER A 98 -2.09 -0.45 9.48
C SER A 98 -3.31 -0.58 10.40
N GLN A 99 -3.39 -1.66 11.17
CA GLN A 99 -4.44 -1.83 12.17
C GLN A 99 -4.39 -0.72 13.23
N ARG A 100 -3.20 -0.40 13.76
CA ARG A 100 -3.02 0.69 14.74
C ARG A 100 -3.43 2.05 14.19
N VAL A 101 -3.18 2.32 12.91
CA VAL A 101 -3.62 3.57 12.25
C VAL A 101 -5.14 3.70 12.28
N PHE A 102 -5.88 2.65 11.93
CA PHE A 102 -7.35 2.69 11.95
C PHE A 102 -7.94 2.64 13.36
N GLU A 103 -7.19 2.13 14.35
CA GLU A 103 -7.55 2.22 15.76
C GLU A 103 -7.32 3.62 16.34
N ALA A 104 -6.52 4.49 15.73
CA ALA A 104 -6.27 5.83 16.25
C ALA A 104 -7.55 6.71 16.28
N PRO A 105 -7.74 7.60 17.28
CA PRO A 105 -9.00 8.33 17.50
C PRO A 105 -9.54 9.06 16.27
N MET A 106 -8.66 9.63 15.45
CA MET A 106 -9.00 10.36 14.23
C MET A 106 -9.68 9.46 13.17
N TYR A 107 -9.15 8.26 12.94
CA TYR A 107 -9.68 7.32 11.94
C TYR A 107 -10.82 6.46 12.50
N ARG A 108 -10.82 6.22 13.80
CA ARG A 108 -11.83 5.40 14.49
C ARG A 108 -13.25 5.92 14.30
N LEU A 109 -13.45 7.24 14.38
CA LEU A 109 -14.77 7.87 14.18
C LEU A 109 -15.27 7.69 12.74
N LEU A 110 -14.36 7.76 11.76
CA LEU A 110 -14.69 7.55 10.34
C LEU A 110 -15.07 6.09 10.04
N MET A 111 -14.43 5.13 10.73
CA MET A 111 -14.69 3.70 10.54
C MET A 111 -15.93 3.21 11.30
N ALA A 112 -16.23 3.78 12.47
CA ALA A 112 -17.34 3.34 13.34
C ALA A 112 -18.75 3.47 12.72
N VAL A 113 -18.92 4.27 11.67
CA VAL A 113 -20.20 4.49 10.98
C VAL A 113 -20.32 3.77 9.63
N ALA A 114 -19.24 3.15 9.15
CA ALA A 114 -19.21 2.42 7.89
C ALA A 114 -19.37 0.92 8.17
N SER A 115 -20.47 0.30 7.71
CA SER A 115 -20.46 -1.16 7.53
C SER A 115 -19.48 -1.54 6.41
N PRO A 116 -19.00 -2.79 6.32
CA PRO A 116 -18.13 -3.24 5.24
C PRO A 116 -18.70 -2.93 3.85
N GLN A 117 -20.01 -3.12 3.67
CA GLN A 117 -20.73 -2.78 2.44
C GLN A 117 -20.63 -1.28 2.13
N ARG A 118 -20.88 -0.40 3.11
CA ARG A 118 -20.76 1.06 2.91
C ARG A 118 -19.30 1.48 2.66
N LEU A 119 -18.35 0.78 3.28
CA LEU A 119 -16.93 0.96 3.01
C LEU A 119 -16.57 0.53 1.57
N ALA A 120 -17.19 -0.50 1.04
CA ALA A 120 -16.99 -0.90 -0.35
C ALA A 120 -17.67 0.07 -1.34
N SER A 121 -18.93 0.47 -1.10
CA SER A 121 -19.69 1.35 -2.01
C SER A 121 -19.07 2.73 -2.23
N GLY A 122 -18.22 3.22 -1.32
CA GLY A 122 -17.47 4.46 -1.48
C GLY A 122 -15.97 4.25 -1.64
N GLY A 123 -15.52 3.01 -1.88
CA GLY A 123 -14.10 2.65 -1.92
C GLY A 123 -13.35 3.34 -3.04
N GLU A 124 -13.92 3.44 -4.24
CA GLU A 124 -13.33 4.14 -5.39
C GLU A 124 -13.07 5.63 -5.09
N ARG A 125 -14.07 6.31 -4.52
CA ARG A 125 -13.91 7.72 -4.11
C ARG A 125 -12.86 7.89 -3.01
N ARG A 126 -12.80 6.97 -2.04
CA ARG A 126 -11.77 7.01 -1.00
C ARG A 126 -10.38 6.80 -1.59
N TRP A 127 -10.23 5.85 -2.51
CA TRP A 127 -8.98 5.63 -3.23
C TRP A 127 -8.53 6.90 -3.97
N ALA A 128 -9.44 7.58 -4.68
CA ALA A 128 -9.12 8.83 -5.36
C ALA A 128 -8.67 9.99 -4.43
N ASN A 129 -8.97 9.92 -3.12
CA ASN A 129 -8.43 10.89 -2.16
C ASN A 129 -6.95 10.61 -1.80
N PHE A 130 -6.50 9.38 -2.00
CA PHE A 130 -5.15 8.93 -1.69
C PHE A 130 -4.28 8.68 -2.91
N HIS A 131 -4.87 8.51 -4.09
CA HIS A 131 -4.22 8.10 -5.33
C HIS A 131 -4.77 8.89 -6.52
N THR A 132 -3.92 9.21 -7.49
CA THR A 132 -4.29 9.83 -8.78
C THR A 132 -3.46 9.22 -9.90
N GLY A 133 -4.01 9.22 -11.13
CA GLY A 133 -3.36 8.61 -12.30
C GLY A 133 -3.40 7.07 -12.32
N VAL A 134 -4.19 6.45 -11.43
CA VAL A 134 -4.45 5.02 -11.36
C VAL A 134 -5.94 4.76 -11.19
N ASP A 135 -6.43 3.71 -11.83
CA ASP A 135 -7.84 3.34 -11.81
C ASP A 135 -8.11 2.35 -10.69
N TYR A 136 -9.29 2.44 -10.09
CA TYR A 136 -9.79 1.46 -9.12
C TYR A 136 -11.26 1.18 -9.35
N GLU A 137 -11.57 -0.08 -9.58
CA GLU A 137 -12.92 -0.59 -9.78
C GLU A 137 -13.26 -1.58 -8.67
N ILE A 138 -14.46 -1.46 -8.09
CA ILE A 138 -14.95 -2.36 -7.04
C ILE A 138 -16.30 -2.95 -7.42
N GLN A 139 -16.35 -4.27 -7.54
CA GLN A 139 -17.58 -5.04 -7.51
C GLN A 139 -17.88 -5.47 -6.08
N VAL A 140 -19.00 -5.00 -5.52
CA VAL A 140 -19.48 -5.41 -4.20
C VAL A 140 -20.26 -6.72 -4.32
N LEU A 141 -19.87 -7.71 -3.52
CA LEU A 141 -20.51 -9.02 -3.42
C LEU A 141 -21.19 -9.17 -2.06
N GLU A 142 -21.89 -10.28 -1.82
CA GLU A 142 -22.59 -10.51 -0.56
C GLU A 142 -21.62 -10.61 0.64
N ASP A 143 -20.50 -11.30 0.44
CA ASP A 143 -19.51 -11.65 1.47
C ASP A 143 -18.18 -10.92 1.32
N GLY A 144 -18.10 -9.94 0.42
CA GLY A 144 -16.84 -9.29 0.11
C GLY A 144 -16.86 -8.36 -1.09
N THR A 145 -15.68 -8.17 -1.68
CA THR A 145 -15.49 -7.44 -2.93
C THR A 145 -14.61 -8.21 -3.90
N HIS A 146 -14.84 -8.01 -5.19
CA HIS A 146 -13.88 -8.30 -6.24
C HIS A 146 -13.46 -6.98 -6.88
N SER A 147 -12.16 -6.77 -7.03
CA SER A 147 -11.60 -5.46 -7.28
C SER A 147 -10.47 -5.51 -8.30
N ARG A 148 -10.36 -4.44 -9.08
CA ARG A 148 -9.33 -4.29 -10.11
C ARG A 148 -8.64 -2.93 -9.98
N PHE A 149 -7.32 -2.94 -10.02
CA PHE A 149 -6.51 -1.74 -10.24
C PHE A 149 -6.05 -1.68 -11.69
N GLY A 150 -6.13 -0.49 -12.29
CA GLY A 150 -5.55 -0.17 -13.60
C GLY A 150 -4.41 0.82 -13.43
N PHE A 151 -3.27 0.57 -14.09
CA PHE A 151 -2.09 1.43 -13.97
C PHE A 151 -1.15 1.32 -15.18
N PRO A 152 -0.28 2.32 -15.42
CA PRO A 152 0.77 2.21 -16.42
C PRO A 152 1.76 1.07 -16.14
N SER A 153 2.43 0.59 -17.18
CA SER A 153 3.27 -0.62 -17.11
C SER A 153 4.27 -0.61 -15.95
N TYR A 154 4.16 -1.64 -15.13
CA TYR A 154 5.00 -1.97 -13.97
C TYR A 154 4.98 -0.93 -12.85
N LEU A 155 3.94 -0.09 -12.77
CA LEU A 155 3.82 0.91 -11.71
C LEU A 155 3.91 0.28 -10.31
N TYR A 156 3.24 -0.84 -10.07
CA TYR A 156 3.30 -1.53 -8.78
C TYR A 156 4.10 -2.82 -8.85
N ASP A 157 4.86 -3.07 -7.78
CA ASP A 157 5.42 -4.39 -7.48
C ASP A 157 4.43 -5.26 -6.71
N SER A 158 4.52 -6.59 -6.87
CA SER A 158 3.62 -7.54 -6.20
C SER A 158 3.68 -7.45 -4.67
N LEU A 159 4.87 -7.33 -4.09
CA LEU A 159 5.04 -7.27 -2.63
C LEU A 159 4.51 -5.94 -2.08
N ALA A 160 4.83 -4.83 -2.74
CA ALA A 160 4.31 -3.52 -2.37
C ALA A 160 2.78 -3.47 -2.49
N LEU A 161 2.21 -4.07 -3.53
CA LEU A 161 0.75 -4.14 -3.68
C LEU A 161 0.11 -5.00 -2.59
N ARG A 162 0.72 -6.13 -2.22
CA ARG A 162 0.27 -6.94 -1.06
C ARG A 162 0.32 -6.12 0.24
N ALA A 163 1.29 -5.23 0.41
CA ALA A 163 1.33 -4.30 1.54
C ALA A 163 0.16 -3.30 1.50
N THR A 164 -0.16 -2.72 0.34
CA THR A 164 -1.38 -1.91 0.16
C THR A 164 -2.64 -2.69 0.52
N LEU A 165 -2.73 -3.96 0.12
CA LEU A 165 -3.86 -4.82 0.49
C LEU A 165 -3.96 -5.06 2.01
N LYS A 166 -2.85 -5.04 2.76
CA LYS A 166 -2.90 -5.09 4.24
C LYS A 166 -3.52 -3.84 4.86
N ALA A 167 -3.30 -2.67 4.27
CA ALA A 167 -4.00 -1.46 4.71
C ALA A 167 -5.51 -1.52 4.39
N ILE A 168 -5.88 -2.03 3.21
CA ILE A 168 -7.29 -2.23 2.83
C ILE A 168 -7.95 -3.26 3.76
N GLU A 169 -7.30 -4.39 4.02
CA GLU A 169 -7.72 -5.42 4.97
C GLU A 169 -7.99 -4.82 6.36
N ALA A 170 -7.07 -4.00 6.87
CA ALA A 170 -7.21 -3.31 8.15
C ALA A 170 -8.42 -2.35 8.18
N ALA A 171 -8.68 -1.63 7.09
CA ALA A 171 -9.85 -0.75 6.99
C ALA A 171 -11.17 -1.56 7.08
N TYR A 172 -11.26 -2.69 6.38
CA TYR A 172 -12.44 -3.56 6.48
C TYR A 172 -12.61 -4.16 7.88
N ARG A 173 -11.52 -4.56 8.54
CA ARG A 173 -11.57 -5.01 9.95
C ARG A 173 -12.09 -3.92 10.88
N ALA A 174 -11.63 -2.69 10.69
CA ALA A 174 -12.10 -1.53 11.46
C ALA A 174 -13.58 -1.18 11.18
N SER A 175 -14.11 -1.54 10.01
CA SER A 175 -15.53 -1.36 9.64
C SER A 175 -16.49 -2.43 10.18
N GLY A 176 -15.99 -3.38 10.97
CA GLY A 176 -16.78 -4.43 11.62
C GLY A 176 -16.58 -5.84 11.06
N ALA A 177 -15.97 -5.99 9.88
CA ALA A 177 -15.57 -7.29 9.34
C ALA A 177 -14.27 -7.80 10.00
N ARG A 178 -14.32 -8.13 11.29
CA ARG A 178 -13.13 -8.37 12.14
C ARG A 178 -12.18 -9.44 11.61
N ALA A 179 -12.72 -10.43 10.90
CA ALA A 179 -11.94 -11.52 10.30
C ALA A 179 -11.49 -11.24 8.87
N ALA A 180 -11.74 -10.04 8.33
CA ALA A 180 -11.52 -9.75 6.91
C ALA A 180 -10.11 -10.13 6.42
N ARG A 181 -10.07 -10.57 5.17
CA ARG A 181 -8.86 -10.99 4.44
C ARG A 181 -8.85 -10.37 3.07
N ALA A 182 -7.75 -9.70 2.71
CA ALA A 182 -7.50 -9.22 1.36
C ALA A 182 -6.49 -10.14 0.66
N GLU A 183 -6.79 -10.55 -0.56
CA GLU A 183 -6.01 -11.51 -1.33
C GLU A 183 -5.73 -10.95 -2.72
N LEU A 184 -4.45 -10.84 -3.07
CA LEU A 184 -4.03 -10.57 -4.44
C LEU A 184 -4.26 -11.83 -5.28
N LEU A 185 -5.14 -11.75 -6.27
CA LEU A 185 -5.49 -12.87 -7.15
C LEU A 185 -4.54 -12.94 -8.34
N ASN A 186 -4.24 -11.79 -8.94
CA ASN A 186 -3.36 -11.67 -10.09
C ASN A 186 -2.70 -10.29 -10.14
N ILE A 187 -1.50 -10.23 -10.72
CA ILE A 187 -0.83 -8.98 -11.07
C ILE A 187 -0.15 -9.12 -12.43
N GLY A 188 -0.53 -8.24 -13.35
CA GLY A 188 0.07 -8.12 -14.67
C GLY A 188 0.95 -6.87 -14.78
N ALA A 189 1.36 -6.54 -16.00
CA ALA A 189 2.13 -5.32 -16.24
C ALA A 189 1.32 -4.04 -15.97
N THR A 190 0.02 -4.03 -16.29
CA THR A 190 -0.81 -2.80 -16.29
C THR A 190 -2.06 -2.91 -15.43
N HIS A 191 -2.21 -4.01 -14.71
CA HIS A 191 -3.38 -4.22 -13.86
C HIS A 191 -3.08 -5.20 -12.74
N ALA A 192 -3.92 -5.16 -11.71
CA ALA A 192 -3.97 -6.17 -10.67
C ALA A 192 -5.41 -6.47 -10.29
N GLU A 193 -5.66 -7.71 -9.90
CA GLU A 193 -6.96 -8.17 -9.43
C GLU A 193 -6.81 -8.71 -8.02
N PHE A 194 -7.73 -8.32 -7.15
CA PHE A 194 -7.73 -8.74 -5.76
C PHE A 194 -9.16 -8.86 -5.26
N ARG A 195 -9.32 -9.60 -4.17
CA ARG A 195 -10.59 -9.70 -3.45
C ARG A 195 -10.43 -9.35 -1.99
N VAL A 196 -11.51 -8.93 -1.37
CA VAL A 196 -11.62 -8.85 0.09
C VAL A 196 -12.77 -9.73 0.53
N LEU A 197 -12.49 -10.70 1.39
CA LEU A 197 -13.50 -11.51 2.07
C LEU A 197 -13.79 -10.87 3.43
N TRP A 198 -15.05 -10.56 3.73
CA TRP A 198 -15.43 -9.97 5.02
C TRP A 198 -15.55 -11.01 6.14
N TYR A 199 -16.08 -12.19 5.81
CA TYR A 199 -16.41 -13.24 6.76
C TYR A 199 -15.87 -14.60 6.28
N PRO A 200 -14.54 -14.78 6.21
CA PRO A 200 -13.93 -16.01 5.66
C PRO A 200 -14.34 -17.28 6.43
N ASP A 201 -14.69 -17.16 7.71
CA ASP A 201 -15.15 -18.27 8.56
C ASP A 201 -16.69 -18.42 8.60
N GLY A 202 -17.42 -17.65 7.78
CA GLY A 202 -18.89 -17.66 7.72
C GLY A 202 -19.61 -16.97 8.91
N LYS A 203 -18.88 -16.41 9.87
CA LYS A 203 -19.42 -15.70 11.04
C LYS A 203 -19.51 -14.20 10.77
N ARG A 204 -20.74 -13.66 10.72
CA ARG A 204 -21.03 -12.22 10.64
C ARG A 204 -20.95 -11.55 12.00
#